data_AF-A0A947AIR5-F1
#
_entry.id   AF-A0A947AIR5-F1
#
_cell.length_a   1.000
_cell.length_b   1.000
_cell.length_c   1.000
_cell.angle_alpha   90.00
_cell.angle_beta   90.00
_cell.angle_gamma   90.00
#
_symmetry.space_group_name_H-M   'P 1'
#
loop_
_entity.id
_entity.type
_entity.pdbx_description
1 polymer ?
#
loop_
_entity_poly.entity_id
_entity_poly.type
_entity_poly.pdbx_seq_one_letter_code
_entity_poly.pdbx_strand_id
1 'polypeptide(L)'
;STPDIIMIDLPAIPGGEQMPAVRFFHDRHTDALKGKSCNECHLKKDQSYIFKFKRTKDSDTETDMDIYHTNCISCHTNEDKAGNTAGPLNGDCRSCHDSKSEPISTWVPINFDKSLHYRHESSGYLLSKFNTEGVNCGACHHEYDKATEKIFYKKGNEESCYYCHKPTATKEASAIRTASHQSCVGCHQQLIDVSEKTGPIKCAGCHEKTEQKKIKVLKEVPRLKRNQPDTVLLASWTLLPGTTTESAKKYMKSVAFNHKTHESNTANCRSCHHDTLKRCGDCHTETGKKEGGYVRLEQSMHDKDLEKSCAGCHRVQQEASNCAGCHEMIAEKSFRETACDKCHSVDLTGEKVFPIVKETKEILARQALIATQVSLPPVPDKLIPQEVTIDVIKDKYEGAKFPHRMILRKLEDRIKDSRMAGFFHGDNLTLCAGCHHNSPASTQPPKCASCHGKTIKAANDGRPGLMGAYHVQCITCHQKMNIEKPAATDCTSCHKKRI
;
A
#
# COMPACT_ATOMS: atom_id res chain seq x y z
N SER A 1 -9.11 -24.90 -3.80
CA SER A 1 -9.20 -23.53 -3.27
C SER A 1 -9.79 -22.64 -4.35
N THR A 2 -10.61 -21.67 -4.00
CA THR A 2 -11.35 -20.83 -4.99
C THR A 2 -11.80 -19.51 -4.33
N PRO A 3 -11.96 -18.41 -5.08
CA PRO A 3 -12.34 -17.11 -4.51
C PRO A 3 -13.86 -16.87 -4.48
N ASP A 4 -14.66 -17.82 -4.96
CA ASP A 4 -16.11 -17.70 -5.17
C ASP A 4 -16.97 -18.27 -4.02
N ILE A 5 -16.35 -18.57 -2.88
CA ILE A 5 -17.05 -19.18 -1.73
C ILE A 5 -17.80 -18.09 -0.95
N ILE A 6 -19.12 -18.24 -0.88
CA ILE A 6 -20.01 -17.44 -0.05
C ILE A 6 -20.50 -18.31 1.09
N MET A 7 -20.19 -17.91 2.32
CA MET A 7 -20.79 -18.50 3.52
C MET A 7 -22.18 -17.91 3.71
N ILE A 8 -23.21 -18.77 3.63
CA ILE A 8 -24.59 -18.43 3.97
C ILE A 8 -24.82 -18.87 5.40
N ASP A 9 -24.76 -17.91 6.31
CA ASP A 9 -24.93 -18.10 7.74
C ASP A 9 -26.02 -17.15 8.23
N LEU A 10 -27.16 -17.74 8.61
CA LEU A 10 -28.28 -17.00 9.18
C LEU A 10 -28.19 -17.06 10.72
N PRO A 11 -28.64 -16.02 11.43
CA PRO A 11 -28.71 -16.05 12.89
C PRO A 11 -29.53 -17.24 13.38
N ALA A 12 -29.19 -17.83 14.52
CA ALA A 12 -29.96 -18.94 15.09
C ALA A 12 -31.42 -18.54 15.36
N ILE A 13 -32.35 -19.47 15.11
CA ILE A 13 -33.75 -19.32 15.50
C ILE A 13 -33.81 -19.43 17.04
N PRO A 14 -34.51 -18.53 17.75
CA PRO A 14 -34.68 -18.64 19.20
C PRO A 14 -35.25 -20.01 19.60
N GLY A 15 -34.46 -20.81 20.34
CA GLY A 15 -34.84 -22.15 20.79
C GLY A 15 -34.68 -23.28 19.75
N GLY A 16 -34.16 -22.99 18.56
CA GLY A 16 -33.88 -23.98 17.52
C GLY A 16 -32.41 -24.45 17.49
N GLU A 17 -32.16 -25.64 16.96
CA GLU A 17 -30.80 -26.12 16.67
C GLU A 17 -30.25 -25.42 15.42
N GLN A 18 -29.02 -24.90 15.51
CA GLN A 18 -28.34 -24.25 14.39
C GLN A 18 -27.54 -25.28 13.58
N MET A 19 -27.87 -25.43 12.30
CA MET A 19 -27.09 -26.23 11.36
C MET A 19 -25.82 -25.47 10.94
N PRO A 20 -24.73 -26.17 10.54
CA PRO A 20 -23.54 -25.52 9.98
C PRO A 20 -23.88 -24.58 8.81
N ALA A 21 -23.14 -23.48 8.66
CA ALA A 21 -23.33 -22.54 7.56
C ALA A 21 -23.20 -23.23 6.18
N VAL A 22 -24.03 -22.82 5.21
CA VAL A 22 -24.01 -23.38 3.87
C VAL A 22 -22.89 -22.75 3.06
N ARG A 23 -22.07 -23.58 2.41
CA ARG A 23 -21.00 -23.14 1.52
C ARG A 23 -21.52 -23.06 0.10
N PHE A 24 -21.62 -21.85 -0.44
CA PHE A 24 -22.12 -21.60 -1.77
C PHE A 24 -20.98 -21.19 -2.72
N PHE A 25 -20.76 -21.96 -3.78
CA PHE A 25 -19.74 -21.69 -4.80
C PHE A 25 -20.36 -20.88 -5.94
N HIS A 26 -20.23 -19.57 -5.90
CA HIS A 26 -20.97 -18.67 -6.77
C HIS A 26 -20.60 -18.83 -8.26
N ASP A 27 -19.32 -18.89 -8.59
CA ASP A 27 -18.87 -19.00 -9.98
C ASP A 27 -19.31 -20.35 -10.57
N ARG A 28 -19.25 -21.44 -9.78
CA ARG A 28 -19.79 -22.76 -10.17
C ARG A 28 -21.27 -22.71 -10.55
N HIS A 29 -22.09 -21.98 -9.79
CA HIS A 29 -23.51 -21.83 -10.12
C HIS A 29 -23.71 -20.99 -11.38
N THR A 30 -22.99 -19.87 -11.52
CA THR A 30 -23.09 -19.05 -12.74
C THR A 30 -22.63 -19.79 -13.99
N ASP A 31 -21.63 -20.66 -13.89
CA ASP A 31 -21.16 -21.51 -14.99
C ASP A 31 -22.20 -22.57 -15.38
N ALA A 32 -22.84 -23.20 -14.38
CA ALA A 32 -23.90 -24.18 -14.60
C ALA A 32 -25.14 -23.57 -15.26
N LEU A 33 -25.42 -22.29 -15.01
CA LEU A 33 -26.54 -21.57 -15.60
C LEU A 33 -26.35 -21.22 -17.09
N LYS A 34 -25.19 -21.55 -17.71
CA LYS A 34 -24.92 -21.44 -19.18
C LYS A 34 -25.37 -20.13 -19.83
N GLY A 35 -25.19 -18.99 -19.15
CA GLY A 35 -25.57 -17.68 -19.67
C GLY A 35 -27.02 -17.26 -19.43
N LYS A 36 -27.79 -18.01 -18.63
CA LYS A 36 -29.07 -17.50 -18.08
C LYS A 36 -28.80 -16.21 -17.27
N SER A 37 -29.83 -15.37 -17.21
CA SER A 37 -29.75 -14.06 -16.55
C SER A 37 -29.52 -14.19 -15.04
N CYS A 38 -28.86 -13.21 -14.43
CA CYS A 38 -28.72 -13.13 -12.96
C CYS A 38 -30.11 -13.06 -12.26
N ASN A 39 -31.18 -12.72 -13.00
CA ASN A 39 -32.57 -12.75 -12.53
C ASN A 39 -33.01 -14.14 -12.01
N GLU A 40 -32.33 -15.21 -12.42
CA GLU A 40 -32.57 -16.55 -11.88
C GLU A 40 -32.37 -16.60 -10.36
N CYS A 41 -31.55 -15.72 -9.78
CA CYS A 41 -31.26 -15.71 -8.34
C CYS A 41 -31.37 -14.31 -7.70
N HIS A 42 -31.30 -13.22 -8.47
CA HIS A 42 -31.25 -11.85 -7.97
C HIS A 42 -32.39 -11.01 -8.50
N LEU A 43 -33.06 -10.27 -7.61
CA LEU A 43 -34.13 -9.36 -7.98
C LEU A 43 -33.55 -8.03 -8.47
N LYS A 44 -34.30 -7.31 -9.32
CA LYS A 44 -33.95 -5.96 -9.75
C LYS A 44 -34.75 -4.90 -9.01
N LYS A 45 -34.12 -3.76 -8.72
CA LYS A 45 -34.75 -2.51 -8.31
C LYS A 45 -34.15 -1.38 -9.13
N ASP A 46 -35.00 -0.55 -9.74
CA ASP A 46 -34.58 0.57 -10.60
C ASP A 46 -33.55 0.15 -11.67
N GLN A 47 -33.83 -0.96 -12.37
CA GLN A 47 -32.97 -1.61 -13.38
C GLN A 47 -31.60 -2.14 -12.89
N SER A 48 -31.35 -2.09 -11.57
CA SER A 48 -30.10 -2.56 -10.95
C SER A 48 -30.34 -3.84 -10.17
N TYR A 49 -29.40 -4.79 -10.21
CA TYR A 49 -29.50 -6.03 -9.44
C TYR A 49 -29.30 -5.78 -7.95
N ILE A 50 -30.10 -6.46 -7.14
CA ILE A 50 -29.88 -6.59 -5.70
C ILE A 50 -29.20 -7.94 -5.47
N PHE A 51 -27.94 -7.90 -5.02
CA PHE A 51 -27.13 -9.10 -4.73
C PHE A 51 -27.50 -9.79 -3.41
N LYS A 52 -28.80 -9.88 -3.13
CA LYS A 52 -29.39 -10.79 -2.14
C LYS A 52 -30.09 -11.92 -2.91
N PHE A 53 -30.08 -13.13 -2.35
CA PHE A 53 -30.68 -14.28 -2.99
C PHE A 53 -32.21 -14.20 -2.88
N LYS A 54 -32.88 -14.07 -4.03
CA LYS A 54 -34.36 -14.07 -4.20
C LYS A 54 -35.14 -13.09 -3.31
N ARG A 55 -34.50 -12.02 -2.82
CA ARG A 55 -35.12 -10.98 -1.98
C ARG A 55 -34.51 -9.60 -2.18
N THR A 56 -35.20 -8.56 -1.74
CA THR A 56 -34.74 -7.16 -1.85
C THR A 56 -34.15 -6.60 -0.55
N LYS A 57 -34.52 -7.18 0.60
CA LYS A 57 -34.03 -6.88 1.95
C LYS A 57 -34.03 -8.17 2.78
N ASP A 58 -33.28 -8.19 3.88
CA ASP A 58 -33.36 -9.29 4.85
C ASP A 58 -34.67 -9.15 5.66
N SER A 59 -35.22 -10.29 6.06
CA SER A 59 -36.39 -10.42 6.92
C SER A 59 -35.99 -11.07 8.25
N ASP A 60 -36.93 -11.71 8.96
CA ASP A 60 -36.61 -12.60 10.06
C ASP A 60 -35.94 -13.89 9.57
N THR A 61 -35.23 -14.57 10.48
CA THR A 61 -34.46 -15.79 10.17
C THR A 61 -35.31 -16.87 9.51
N GLU A 62 -36.55 -17.07 9.97
CA GLU A 62 -37.41 -18.15 9.48
C GLU A 62 -37.82 -17.90 8.03
N THR A 63 -38.25 -16.66 7.73
CA THR A 63 -38.55 -16.22 6.37
C THR A 63 -37.33 -16.32 5.45
N ASP A 64 -36.16 -15.83 5.89
CA ASP A 64 -34.96 -15.88 5.06
C ASP A 64 -34.48 -17.32 4.83
N MET A 65 -34.62 -18.20 5.83
CA MET A 65 -34.33 -19.63 5.72
C MET A 65 -35.27 -20.31 4.71
N ASP A 66 -36.57 -20.05 4.78
CA ASP A 66 -37.54 -20.60 3.83
C ASP A 66 -37.24 -20.15 2.39
N ILE A 67 -36.86 -18.89 2.19
CA ILE A 67 -36.40 -18.40 0.88
C ILE A 67 -35.25 -19.25 0.35
N TYR A 68 -34.25 -19.57 1.18
CA TYR A 68 -33.14 -20.42 0.75
C TYR A 68 -33.60 -21.84 0.42
N HIS A 69 -34.29 -22.53 1.35
CA HIS A 69 -34.71 -23.90 1.13
C HIS A 69 -35.62 -24.03 -0.09
N THR A 70 -36.66 -23.20 -0.18
CA THR A 70 -37.62 -23.23 -1.27
C THR A 70 -36.95 -22.99 -2.62
N ASN A 71 -36.12 -21.94 -2.76
CA ASN A 71 -35.56 -21.61 -4.07
C ASN A 71 -34.37 -22.48 -4.48
N CYS A 72 -33.47 -22.83 -3.54
CA CYS A 72 -32.32 -23.70 -3.84
C CYS A 72 -32.78 -25.11 -4.22
N ILE A 73 -33.62 -25.73 -3.37
CA ILE A 73 -34.05 -27.12 -3.56
C ILE A 73 -34.97 -27.25 -4.78
N SER A 74 -35.83 -26.26 -5.04
CA SER A 74 -36.68 -26.29 -6.24
C SER A 74 -35.86 -26.28 -7.53
N CYS A 75 -34.82 -25.44 -7.61
CA CYS A 75 -33.94 -25.42 -8.78
C CYS A 75 -33.21 -26.76 -8.94
N HIS A 76 -32.60 -27.29 -7.87
CA HIS A 76 -31.91 -28.58 -7.92
C HIS A 76 -32.84 -29.72 -8.33
N THR A 77 -34.05 -29.76 -7.78
CA THR A 77 -35.05 -30.79 -8.10
C THR A 77 -35.47 -30.72 -9.57
N ASN A 78 -35.62 -29.52 -10.14
CA ASN A 78 -36.00 -29.35 -11.53
C ASN A 78 -34.87 -29.76 -12.49
N GLU A 79 -33.62 -29.41 -12.18
CA GLU A 79 -32.45 -29.81 -12.98
C GLU A 79 -32.23 -31.33 -12.90
N ASP A 80 -32.42 -31.95 -11.73
CA ASP A 80 -32.35 -33.41 -11.55
C ASP A 80 -33.41 -34.14 -12.37
N LYS A 81 -34.67 -33.68 -12.32
CA LYS A 81 -35.77 -34.21 -13.16
C LYS A 81 -35.53 -34.04 -14.65
N ALA A 82 -34.80 -33.00 -15.05
CA ALA A 82 -34.40 -32.77 -16.44
C ALA A 82 -33.21 -33.63 -16.88
N GLY A 83 -32.62 -34.44 -15.99
CA GLY A 83 -31.43 -35.25 -16.26
C GLY A 83 -30.13 -34.45 -16.33
N ASN A 84 -30.12 -33.21 -15.84
CA ASN A 84 -28.94 -32.36 -15.77
C ASN A 84 -28.16 -32.60 -14.47
N THR A 85 -26.89 -32.18 -14.43
CA THR A 85 -26.14 -32.15 -13.17
C THR A 85 -26.77 -31.17 -12.19
N ALA A 86 -27.33 -31.69 -11.10
CA ALA A 86 -28.00 -30.90 -10.06
C ALA A 86 -27.19 -30.81 -8.76
N GLY A 87 -27.58 -29.88 -7.89
CA GLY A 87 -27.08 -29.79 -6.51
C GLY A 87 -27.85 -30.71 -5.55
N PRO A 88 -27.60 -30.60 -4.23
CA PRO A 88 -28.25 -31.42 -3.22
C PRO A 88 -29.78 -31.31 -3.21
N LEU A 89 -30.47 -32.42 -2.96
CA LEU A 89 -31.93 -32.51 -2.88
C LEU A 89 -32.43 -32.33 -1.44
N ASN A 90 -33.76 -32.35 -1.25
CA ASN A 90 -34.41 -32.04 0.03
C ASN A 90 -33.93 -32.91 1.23
N GLY A 91 -33.55 -34.16 0.99
CA GLY A 91 -33.05 -35.07 2.04
C GLY A 91 -31.56 -34.94 2.35
N ASP A 92 -30.82 -34.17 1.54
CA ASP A 92 -29.35 -34.13 1.58
C ASP A 92 -28.82 -33.03 2.49
N CYS A 93 -29.35 -32.92 3.71
CA CYS A 93 -29.10 -31.78 4.61
C CYS A 93 -27.60 -31.48 4.77
N ARG A 94 -26.79 -32.53 4.99
CA ARG A 94 -25.33 -32.42 5.22
C ARG A 94 -24.51 -32.15 3.95
N SER A 95 -25.12 -32.26 2.77
CA SER A 95 -24.47 -31.89 1.51
C SER A 95 -24.44 -30.37 1.32
N CYS A 96 -25.42 -29.66 1.88
CA CYS A 96 -25.41 -28.19 1.98
C CYS A 96 -24.79 -27.71 3.30
N HIS A 97 -25.27 -28.25 4.43
CA HIS A 97 -24.83 -27.91 5.79
C HIS A 97 -23.69 -28.82 6.25
N ASP A 98 -22.53 -28.69 5.60
CA ASP A 98 -21.36 -29.49 5.91
C ASP A 98 -20.51 -28.85 7.03
N SER A 99 -20.18 -29.63 8.05
CA SER A 99 -19.31 -29.23 9.16
C SER A 99 -17.81 -29.48 8.90
N LYS A 100 -17.43 -30.05 7.75
CA LYS A 100 -16.01 -30.24 7.40
C LYS A 100 -15.27 -28.92 7.35
N SER A 101 -13.97 -28.99 7.67
CA SER A 101 -13.02 -27.85 7.73
C SER A 101 -13.23 -26.82 6.62
N GLU A 102 -13.09 -25.54 6.97
CA GLU A 102 -13.23 -24.43 6.04
C GLU A 102 -12.41 -24.69 4.75
N PRO A 103 -13.03 -24.60 3.57
CA PRO A 103 -12.28 -24.70 2.32
C PRO A 103 -11.25 -23.56 2.25
N ILE A 104 -10.06 -23.87 1.75
CA ILE A 104 -9.02 -22.86 1.54
C ILE A 104 -9.52 -21.87 0.49
N SER A 105 -9.95 -20.69 0.92
CA SER A 105 -10.29 -19.58 0.02
C SER A 105 -9.02 -19.01 -0.60
N THR A 106 -9.01 -18.79 -1.92
CA THR A 106 -7.95 -18.02 -2.60
C THR A 106 -8.30 -16.54 -2.74
N TRP A 107 -9.41 -16.12 -2.14
CA TRP A 107 -9.91 -14.75 -2.26
C TRP A 107 -8.85 -13.73 -1.85
N VAL A 108 -8.63 -12.75 -2.73
CA VAL A 108 -7.82 -11.57 -2.45
C VAL A 108 -8.62 -10.30 -2.72
N PRO A 109 -8.40 -9.21 -1.95
CA PRO A 109 -9.04 -7.93 -2.24
C PRO A 109 -8.58 -7.42 -3.61
N ILE A 110 -9.49 -6.79 -4.37
CA ILE A 110 -9.13 -6.05 -5.57
C ILE A 110 -8.57 -4.68 -5.19
N ASN A 111 -7.46 -4.29 -5.82
CA ASN A 111 -6.86 -2.97 -5.61
C ASN A 111 -7.26 -2.03 -6.75
N PHE A 112 -7.95 -0.94 -6.42
CA PHE A 112 -8.29 0.11 -7.36
C PHE A 112 -7.16 1.15 -7.38
N ASP A 113 -6.07 0.81 -8.07
CA ASP A 113 -4.91 1.69 -8.21
C ASP A 113 -5.16 2.83 -9.20
N LYS A 114 -4.19 3.75 -9.32
CA LYS A 114 -4.27 4.89 -10.25
C LYS A 114 -4.50 4.47 -11.70
N SER A 115 -3.86 3.39 -12.15
CA SER A 115 -4.00 2.89 -13.51
C SER A 115 -5.43 2.41 -13.76
N LEU A 116 -5.94 1.55 -12.89
CA LEU A 116 -7.29 1.03 -13.02
C LEU A 116 -8.32 2.15 -12.87
N HIS A 117 -8.11 3.10 -11.94
CA HIS A 117 -8.97 4.28 -11.78
C HIS A 117 -9.03 5.09 -13.06
N TYR A 118 -7.87 5.44 -13.64
CA TYR A 118 -7.82 6.20 -14.87
C TYR A 118 -8.44 5.48 -16.06
N ARG A 119 -8.38 4.14 -16.12
CA ARG A 119 -9.10 3.36 -17.14
C ARG A 119 -10.63 3.52 -17.04
N HIS A 120 -11.16 3.71 -15.84
CA HIS A 120 -12.58 4.04 -15.66
C HIS A 120 -12.83 5.51 -16.02
N GLU A 121 -12.02 6.42 -15.49
CA GLU A 121 -12.12 7.87 -15.76
C GLU A 121 -12.08 8.21 -17.26
N SER A 122 -11.24 7.51 -18.04
CA SER A 122 -11.07 7.70 -19.49
C SER A 122 -12.06 6.90 -20.35
N SER A 123 -12.94 6.10 -19.73
CA SER A 123 -13.90 5.28 -20.49
C SER A 123 -15.04 6.15 -21.03
N GLY A 124 -15.18 6.16 -22.36
CA GLY A 124 -16.31 6.81 -23.05
C GLY A 124 -17.67 6.13 -22.82
N TYR A 125 -17.71 4.96 -22.20
CA TYR A 125 -18.95 4.25 -21.86
C TYR A 125 -19.53 4.66 -20.51
N LEU A 126 -18.76 5.35 -19.66
CA LEU A 126 -19.22 5.80 -18.36
C LEU A 126 -19.81 7.20 -18.48
N LEU A 127 -21.14 7.28 -18.48
CA LEU A 127 -21.88 8.53 -18.54
C LEU A 127 -22.26 8.98 -17.13
N SER A 128 -21.96 10.23 -16.80
CA SER A 128 -22.37 10.83 -15.52
C SER A 128 -23.88 11.06 -15.54
N LYS A 129 -24.59 10.52 -14.54
CA LYS A 129 -26.02 10.80 -14.32
C LYS A 129 -26.29 12.24 -13.86
N PHE A 130 -25.25 12.97 -13.45
CA PHE A 130 -25.33 14.32 -12.90
C PHE A 130 -24.88 15.41 -13.87
N ASN A 131 -24.92 15.14 -15.18
CA ASN A 131 -24.76 16.10 -16.29
C ASN A 131 -23.72 17.21 -16.03
N THR A 132 -22.44 16.86 -16.05
CA THR A 132 -21.33 17.82 -15.86
C THR A 132 -20.22 17.63 -16.89
N GLU A 133 -19.68 18.77 -17.31
CA GLU A 133 -18.64 18.99 -18.32
C GLU A 133 -17.48 17.99 -18.26
N GLY A 134 -17.43 17.05 -19.22
CA GLY A 134 -16.20 16.37 -19.67
C GLY A 134 -15.56 15.32 -18.73
N VAL A 135 -16.07 15.11 -17.52
CA VAL A 135 -15.53 14.11 -16.57
C VAL A 135 -16.64 13.23 -15.99
N ASN A 136 -16.40 11.93 -15.93
CA ASN A 136 -17.38 10.92 -15.49
C ASN A 136 -17.40 10.68 -13.98
N CYS A 137 -16.81 11.56 -13.16
CA CYS A 137 -16.69 11.40 -11.70
C CYS A 137 -18.04 11.09 -11.04
N GLY A 138 -19.10 11.82 -11.44
CA GLY A 138 -20.46 11.64 -10.93
C GLY A 138 -21.14 10.34 -11.35
N ALA A 139 -20.55 9.54 -12.25
CA ALA A 139 -21.04 8.19 -12.52
C ALA A 139 -20.85 7.25 -11.31
N CYS A 140 -19.87 7.56 -10.44
CA CYS A 140 -19.49 6.72 -9.31
C CYS A 140 -19.51 7.46 -7.96
N HIS A 141 -18.92 8.67 -7.91
CA HIS A 141 -18.78 9.42 -6.68
C HIS A 141 -20.05 10.15 -6.29
N HIS A 142 -20.37 10.08 -5.01
CA HIS A 142 -21.51 10.76 -4.42
C HIS A 142 -21.23 11.16 -2.97
N GLU A 143 -22.00 12.12 -2.48
CA GLU A 143 -22.15 12.48 -1.08
C GLU A 143 -23.59 12.22 -0.64
N TYR A 144 -23.80 11.99 0.66
CA TYR A 144 -25.12 11.80 1.26
C TYR A 144 -25.57 13.10 1.93
N ASP A 145 -26.72 13.62 1.49
CA ASP A 145 -27.39 14.74 2.15
C ASP A 145 -28.33 14.22 3.24
N LYS A 146 -28.02 14.56 4.49
CA LYS A 146 -28.82 14.15 5.66
C LYS A 146 -30.19 14.83 5.73
N ALA A 147 -30.35 16.01 5.12
CA ALA A 147 -31.62 16.73 5.16
C ALA A 147 -32.63 16.17 4.16
N THR A 148 -32.15 15.74 2.98
CA THR A 148 -33.01 15.20 1.92
C THR A 148 -33.00 13.67 1.84
N GLU A 149 -32.13 13.01 2.61
CA GLU A 149 -31.88 11.56 2.60
C GLU A 149 -31.55 11.02 1.20
N LYS A 150 -30.88 11.84 0.39
CA LYS A 150 -30.53 11.52 -1.00
C LYS A 150 -29.05 11.67 -1.24
N ILE A 151 -28.55 10.90 -2.21
CA ILE A 151 -27.19 11.05 -2.70
C ILE A 151 -27.13 12.11 -3.81
N PHE A 152 -26.05 12.87 -3.86
CA PHE A 152 -25.77 13.85 -4.91
C PHE A 152 -24.28 13.87 -5.24
N TYR A 153 -23.91 14.38 -6.42
CA TYR A 153 -22.51 14.55 -6.79
C TYR A 153 -22.05 15.98 -6.49
N LYS A 154 -20.87 16.11 -5.86
CA LYS A 154 -20.20 17.39 -5.61
C LYS A 154 -18.78 17.37 -6.17
N LYS A 155 -18.58 18.15 -7.23
CA LYS A 155 -17.28 18.26 -7.93
C LYS A 155 -16.18 18.71 -6.97
N GLY A 156 -15.04 18.02 -7.01
CA GLY A 156 -13.87 18.32 -6.17
C GLY A 156 -13.92 17.71 -4.77
N ASN A 157 -14.99 16.98 -4.45
CA ASN A 157 -15.15 16.27 -3.18
C ASN A 157 -15.07 14.75 -3.34
N GLU A 158 -14.59 14.24 -4.47
CA GLU A 158 -14.47 12.81 -4.74
C GLU A 158 -13.52 12.16 -3.73
N GLU A 159 -13.95 11.07 -3.11
CA GLU A 159 -13.17 10.34 -2.11
C GLU A 159 -13.29 8.83 -2.29
N SER A 160 -12.41 8.09 -1.62
CA SER A 160 -12.47 6.64 -1.59
C SER A 160 -13.74 6.15 -0.91
N CYS A 161 -14.39 5.13 -1.49
CA CYS A 161 -15.57 4.47 -0.94
C CYS A 161 -15.38 4.05 0.54
N TYR A 162 -14.17 3.61 0.90
CA TYR A 162 -13.82 3.14 2.25
C TYR A 162 -13.92 4.19 3.36
N TYR A 163 -14.01 5.48 3.02
CA TYR A 163 -14.12 6.53 4.03
C TYR A 163 -15.53 6.58 4.62
N CYS A 164 -16.57 6.31 3.81
CA CYS A 164 -17.96 6.26 4.24
C CYS A 164 -18.47 4.82 4.38
N HIS A 165 -18.19 3.98 3.40
CA HIS A 165 -18.57 2.56 3.41
C HIS A 165 -17.54 1.76 4.20
N LYS A 166 -17.89 1.40 5.44
CA LYS A 166 -17.07 0.60 6.34
C LYS A 166 -17.40 -0.89 6.20
N PRO A 167 -16.68 -1.82 6.87
CA PRO A 167 -17.01 -3.25 6.82
C PRO A 167 -18.45 -3.56 7.25
N THR A 168 -19.00 -2.77 8.17
CA THR A 168 -20.39 -2.84 8.63
C THR A 168 -21.20 -1.65 8.09
N ALA A 169 -22.48 -1.87 7.83
CA ALA A 169 -23.38 -0.80 7.44
C ALA A 169 -23.65 0.16 8.61
N THR A 170 -23.90 1.43 8.29
CA THR A 170 -24.39 2.45 9.23
C THR A 170 -25.78 2.93 8.78
N LYS A 171 -26.37 3.90 9.48
CA LYS A 171 -27.63 4.53 9.05
C LYS A 171 -27.47 5.29 7.73
N GLU A 172 -26.28 5.83 7.48
CA GLU A 172 -25.98 6.71 6.35
C GLU A 172 -25.31 5.99 5.17
N ALA A 173 -24.71 4.82 5.38
CA ALA A 173 -23.94 4.12 4.35
C ALA A 173 -24.08 2.60 4.45
N SER A 174 -24.22 1.94 3.30
CA SER A 174 -24.12 0.49 3.19
C SER A 174 -22.68 0.01 3.47
N ALA A 175 -22.54 -1.26 3.86
CA ALA A 175 -21.22 -1.88 4.00
C ALA A 175 -20.44 -1.86 2.68
N ILE A 176 -19.11 -1.74 2.75
CA ILE A 176 -18.24 -1.67 1.57
C ILE A 176 -18.44 -2.84 0.60
N ARG A 177 -18.61 -4.06 1.13
CA ARG A 177 -18.89 -5.26 0.32
C ARG A 177 -20.14 -5.06 -0.54
N THR A 178 -21.21 -4.57 0.06
CA THR A 178 -22.49 -4.33 -0.61
C THR A 178 -22.37 -3.19 -1.61
N ALA A 179 -21.79 -2.06 -1.19
CA ALA A 179 -21.61 -0.88 -2.03
C ALA A 179 -20.76 -1.18 -3.29
N SER A 180 -19.63 -1.88 -3.11
CA SER A 180 -18.74 -2.26 -4.19
C SER A 180 -19.39 -3.24 -5.15
N HIS A 181 -20.06 -4.30 -4.67
CA HIS A 181 -20.71 -5.23 -5.58
C HIS A 181 -21.84 -4.56 -6.37
N GLN A 182 -22.73 -3.82 -5.68
CA GLN A 182 -23.83 -3.11 -6.34
C GLN A 182 -23.36 -2.13 -7.41
N SER A 183 -22.33 -1.33 -7.10
CA SER A 183 -21.81 -0.33 -8.03
C SER A 183 -21.00 -0.97 -9.16
N CYS A 184 -19.95 -1.74 -8.82
CA CYS A 184 -19.00 -2.26 -9.80
C CYS A 184 -19.62 -3.35 -10.67
N VAL A 185 -20.15 -4.41 -10.06
CA VAL A 185 -20.72 -5.55 -10.81
C VAL A 185 -22.01 -5.15 -11.50
N GLY A 186 -22.82 -4.30 -10.86
CA GLY A 186 -24.03 -3.75 -11.48
C GLY A 186 -23.73 -2.98 -12.77
N CYS A 187 -22.74 -2.08 -12.76
CA CYS A 187 -22.32 -1.36 -13.95
C CYS A 187 -21.68 -2.27 -15.00
N HIS A 188 -20.77 -3.17 -14.60
CA HIS A 188 -20.12 -4.10 -15.54
C HIS A 188 -21.14 -4.98 -16.27
N GLN A 189 -22.15 -5.47 -15.54
CA GLN A 189 -23.22 -6.29 -16.09
C GLN A 189 -24.12 -5.50 -17.06
N GLN A 190 -24.37 -4.21 -16.80
CA GLN A 190 -25.12 -3.34 -17.73
C GLN A 190 -24.35 -3.08 -19.03
N LEU A 191 -23.01 -3.11 -18.98
CA LEU A 191 -22.14 -2.85 -20.13
C LEU A 191 -21.75 -4.12 -20.89
N ILE A 192 -22.10 -5.32 -20.43
CA ILE A 192 -21.60 -6.58 -21.02
C ILE A 192 -22.04 -6.78 -22.48
N ASP A 193 -23.26 -6.38 -22.81
CA ASP A 193 -23.81 -6.48 -24.17
C ASP A 193 -23.49 -5.23 -25.02
N VAL A 194 -22.97 -4.18 -24.39
CA VAL A 194 -22.72 -2.85 -25.01
C VAL A 194 -21.23 -2.64 -25.31
N SER A 195 -20.34 -3.32 -24.58
CA SER A 195 -18.90 -3.14 -24.71
C SER A 195 -18.14 -4.42 -24.38
N GLU A 196 -17.36 -4.90 -25.35
CA GLU A 196 -16.39 -5.99 -25.17
C GLU A 196 -15.29 -5.65 -24.15
N LYS A 197 -15.19 -4.38 -23.74
CA LYS A 197 -14.15 -3.86 -22.81
C LYS A 197 -14.69 -3.61 -21.40
N THR A 198 -15.87 -4.14 -21.05
CA THR A 198 -16.41 -4.05 -19.69
C THR A 198 -15.51 -4.76 -18.66
N GLY A 199 -15.72 -4.46 -17.39
CA GLY A 199 -15.02 -5.13 -16.30
C GLY A 199 -15.60 -6.50 -15.94
N PRO A 200 -14.92 -7.26 -15.06
CA PRO A 200 -15.35 -8.60 -14.66
C PRO A 200 -16.65 -8.59 -13.85
N ILE A 201 -17.48 -9.63 -14.05
CA ILE A 201 -18.72 -9.88 -13.29
C ILE A 201 -18.66 -11.15 -12.42
N LYS A 202 -17.65 -12.01 -12.63
CA LYS A 202 -17.41 -13.23 -11.84
C LYS A 202 -16.55 -12.95 -10.62
N CYS A 203 -16.67 -13.77 -9.58
CA CYS A 203 -15.89 -13.63 -8.35
C CYS A 203 -14.39 -13.69 -8.65
N ALA A 204 -13.95 -14.74 -9.36
CA ALA A 204 -12.54 -14.93 -9.71
C ALA A 204 -11.98 -13.78 -10.56
N GLY A 205 -12.78 -13.16 -11.42
CA GLY A 205 -12.34 -12.04 -12.26
C GLY A 205 -11.88 -10.81 -11.46
N CYS A 206 -12.41 -10.62 -10.25
CA CYS A 206 -11.98 -9.55 -9.33
C CYS A 206 -11.04 -10.05 -8.23
N HIS A 207 -11.28 -11.26 -7.73
CA HIS A 207 -10.74 -11.73 -6.45
C HIS A 207 -9.73 -12.87 -6.55
N GLU A 208 -9.33 -13.26 -7.76
CA GLU A 208 -8.25 -14.22 -7.98
C GLU A 208 -6.95 -13.51 -8.35
N LYS A 209 -5.84 -13.90 -7.72
CA LYS A 209 -4.54 -13.23 -7.94
C LYS A 209 -4.05 -13.39 -9.38
N THR A 210 -4.32 -14.52 -10.03
CA THR A 210 -3.94 -14.75 -11.42
C THR A 210 -4.74 -13.91 -12.40
N GLU A 211 -6.03 -13.66 -12.11
CA GLU A 211 -6.87 -12.80 -12.94
C GLU A 211 -6.52 -11.32 -12.75
N GLN A 212 -6.26 -10.89 -11.51
CA GLN A 212 -5.80 -9.52 -11.24
C GLN A 212 -4.52 -9.17 -12.02
N LYS A 213 -3.58 -10.12 -12.18
CA LYS A 213 -2.36 -9.92 -12.97
C LYS A 213 -2.63 -9.70 -14.47
N LYS A 214 -3.78 -10.12 -14.99
CA LYS A 214 -4.17 -9.91 -16.39
C LYS A 214 -4.79 -8.53 -16.62
N ILE A 215 -5.15 -7.81 -15.56
CA ILE A 215 -5.69 -6.46 -15.66
C ILE A 215 -4.61 -5.54 -16.26
N LYS A 216 -4.91 -4.93 -17.42
CA LYS A 216 -4.00 -3.99 -18.08
C LYS A 216 -3.60 -2.86 -17.13
N VAL A 217 -2.29 -2.73 -16.91
CA VAL A 217 -1.66 -1.63 -16.17
C VAL A 217 -1.10 -0.60 -17.14
N LEU A 218 -1.47 0.66 -16.96
CA LEU A 218 -0.97 1.78 -17.74
C LEU A 218 0.37 2.25 -17.16
N LYS A 219 1.36 2.42 -18.04
CA LYS A 219 2.68 2.95 -17.65
C LYS A 219 2.62 4.43 -17.32
N GLU A 220 1.84 5.18 -18.09
CA GLU A 220 1.63 6.60 -17.90
C GLU A 220 0.18 6.82 -17.49
N VAL A 221 0.01 7.35 -16.28
CA VAL A 221 -1.29 7.70 -15.72
C VAL A 221 -1.28 9.20 -15.45
N PRO A 222 -2.17 9.98 -16.10
CA PRO A 222 -2.33 11.39 -15.80
C PRO A 222 -2.63 11.61 -14.32
N ARG A 223 -2.19 12.74 -13.81
CA ARG A 223 -2.47 13.11 -12.42
C ARG A 223 -3.98 13.25 -12.22
N LEU A 224 -4.53 12.48 -11.28
CA LEU A 224 -5.93 12.59 -10.86
C LEU A 224 -6.18 13.96 -10.19
N LYS A 225 -6.87 14.86 -10.87
CA LYS A 225 -7.08 16.24 -10.38
C LYS A 225 -8.32 16.31 -9.48
N ARG A 226 -8.13 16.71 -8.22
CA ARG A 226 -9.16 16.93 -7.20
C ARG A 226 -8.84 18.13 -6.31
N ASN A 227 -8.33 19.21 -6.92
CA ASN A 227 -7.94 20.46 -6.23
C ASN A 227 -6.86 20.30 -5.13
N GLN A 228 -6.06 19.23 -5.20
CA GLN A 228 -4.96 19.00 -4.28
C GLN A 228 -3.77 19.95 -4.56
N PRO A 229 -3.07 20.44 -3.53
CA PRO A 229 -1.91 21.29 -3.69
C PRO A 229 -0.72 20.52 -4.30
N ASP A 230 0.17 21.21 -5.01
CA ASP A 230 1.42 20.62 -5.50
C ASP A 230 2.44 20.48 -4.36
N THR A 231 2.46 21.45 -3.47
CA THR A 231 3.40 21.58 -2.34
C THR A 231 2.64 21.99 -1.08
N VAL A 232 3.01 21.44 0.07
CA VAL A 232 2.35 21.68 1.35
C VAL A 232 3.38 22.06 2.40
N LEU A 233 3.10 23.07 3.22
CA LEU A 233 3.86 23.32 4.45
C LEU A 233 3.18 22.63 5.63
N LEU A 234 3.80 21.58 6.16
CA LEU A 234 3.34 20.91 7.38
C LEU A 234 3.78 21.74 8.59
N ALA A 235 2.87 22.62 9.01
CA ALA A 235 3.06 23.57 10.09
C ALA A 235 1.76 23.72 10.90
N SER A 236 1.19 22.60 11.37
CA SER A 236 -0.10 22.60 12.07
C SER A 236 -0.10 23.46 13.33
N TRP A 237 1.07 23.60 13.99
CA TRP A 237 1.23 24.44 15.17
C TRP A 237 0.94 25.91 14.89
N THR A 238 1.09 26.40 13.65
CA THR A 238 0.79 27.80 13.30
C THR A 238 -0.71 28.13 13.37
N LEU A 239 -1.57 27.12 13.53
CA LEU A 239 -3.02 27.26 13.67
C LEU A 239 -3.46 27.25 15.14
N LEU A 240 -2.55 27.02 16.09
CA LEU A 240 -2.89 26.95 17.51
C LEU A 240 -3.19 28.36 18.04
N PRO A 241 -4.24 28.51 18.88
CA PRO A 241 -4.53 29.79 19.54
C PRO A 241 -3.33 30.29 20.35
N GLY A 242 -3.04 31.59 20.29
CA GLY A 242 -1.93 32.18 21.04
C GLY A 242 -0.53 31.89 20.47
N THR A 243 -0.42 31.41 19.23
CA THR A 243 0.87 31.28 18.54
C THR A 243 1.50 32.65 18.35
N THR A 244 2.76 32.79 18.78
CA THR A 244 3.56 34.00 18.66
C THR A 244 4.95 33.65 18.12
N THR A 245 5.72 34.66 17.72
CA THR A 245 7.11 34.49 17.33
C THR A 245 7.96 33.85 18.43
N GLU A 246 7.63 34.06 19.71
CA GLU A 246 8.35 33.45 20.83
C GLU A 246 7.97 31.98 21.04
N SER A 247 6.68 31.63 20.92
CA SER A 247 6.28 30.23 21.00
C SER A 247 6.73 29.41 19.78
N ALA A 248 6.90 30.05 18.62
CA ALA A 248 7.46 29.43 17.41
C ALA A 248 8.83 28.76 17.66
N LYS A 249 9.67 29.33 18.52
CA LYS A 249 11.00 28.79 18.88
C LYS A 249 10.96 27.44 19.60
N LYS A 250 9.79 27.06 20.16
CA LYS A 250 9.60 25.81 20.90
C LYS A 250 9.24 24.63 19.98
N TYR A 251 8.89 24.91 18.73
CA TYR A 251 8.52 23.88 17.76
C TYR A 251 9.70 23.52 16.87
N MET A 252 9.67 22.29 16.35
CA MET A 252 10.55 21.92 15.24
C MET A 252 10.27 22.83 14.04
N LYS A 253 11.31 23.08 13.24
CA LYS A 253 11.16 23.72 11.93
C LYS A 253 10.08 23.01 11.12
N SER A 254 9.32 23.75 10.35
CA SER A 254 8.22 23.19 9.56
C SER A 254 8.75 22.36 8.39
N VAL A 255 7.92 21.44 7.90
CA VAL A 255 8.31 20.52 6.82
C VAL A 255 7.69 20.97 5.51
N ALA A 256 8.52 21.24 4.51
CA ALA A 256 8.06 21.45 3.14
C ALA A 256 7.86 20.10 2.45
N PHE A 257 6.62 19.79 2.07
CA PHE A 257 6.23 18.51 1.51
C PHE A 257 5.86 18.63 0.04
N ASN A 258 6.51 17.82 -0.81
CA ASN A 258 6.23 17.76 -2.24
C ASN A 258 5.09 16.78 -2.53
N HIS A 259 3.84 17.22 -2.35
CA HIS A 259 2.65 16.39 -2.50
C HIS A 259 2.55 15.80 -3.91
N LYS A 260 2.79 16.59 -4.96
CA LYS A 260 2.75 16.14 -6.36
C LYS A 260 3.70 14.98 -6.68
N THR A 261 4.91 15.00 -6.12
CA THR A 261 5.86 13.89 -6.33
C THR A 261 5.42 12.64 -5.58
N HIS A 262 4.84 12.77 -4.39
CA HIS A 262 4.29 11.61 -3.68
C HIS A 262 3.06 11.04 -4.39
N GLU A 263 2.26 11.89 -5.04
CA GLU A 263 1.17 11.45 -5.91
C GLU A 263 1.65 10.65 -7.13
N SER A 264 2.89 10.75 -7.60
CA SER A 264 3.37 9.90 -8.70
C SER A 264 4.01 8.60 -8.21
N ASN A 265 4.41 8.52 -6.94
CA ASN A 265 5.21 7.41 -6.38
C ASN A 265 4.46 6.54 -5.36
N THR A 266 3.15 6.75 -5.22
CA THR A 266 2.27 5.95 -4.34
C THR A 266 1.26 5.15 -5.18
N ALA A 267 0.66 4.11 -4.63
CA ALA A 267 -0.36 3.33 -5.36
C ALA A 267 -1.67 4.13 -5.54
N ASN A 268 -2.10 4.84 -4.49
CA ASN A 268 -3.33 5.63 -4.45
C ASN A 268 -3.28 6.64 -3.29
N CYS A 269 -4.28 7.53 -3.19
CA CYS A 269 -4.33 8.54 -2.13
C CYS A 269 -4.44 7.93 -0.73
N ARG A 270 -5.06 6.74 -0.60
CA ARG A 270 -5.29 6.05 0.68
C ARG A 270 -4.02 5.49 1.31
N SER A 271 -2.93 5.39 0.54
CA SER A 271 -1.61 5.06 1.08
C SER A 271 -1.20 6.01 2.22
N CYS A 272 -1.64 7.28 2.16
CA CYS A 272 -1.44 8.25 3.23
C CYS A 272 -2.77 8.64 3.90
N HIS A 273 -3.76 9.03 3.08
CA HIS A 273 -5.08 9.45 3.53
C HIS A 273 -5.94 8.23 3.92
N HIS A 274 -5.68 7.65 5.08
CA HIS A 274 -6.24 6.35 5.40
C HIS A 274 -7.73 6.36 5.79
N ASP A 275 -8.29 7.53 6.14
CA ASP A 275 -9.69 7.66 6.55
C ASP A 275 -10.44 8.82 5.89
N THR A 276 -9.76 9.92 5.53
CA THR A 276 -10.34 11.04 4.76
C THR A 276 -9.26 11.73 3.92
N LEU A 277 -9.62 12.50 2.89
CA LEU A 277 -8.67 13.37 2.17
C LEU A 277 -8.35 14.69 2.90
N LYS A 278 -8.76 14.83 4.17
CA LYS A 278 -8.46 16.00 5.00
C LYS A 278 -7.01 15.99 5.48
N ARG A 279 -6.61 17.07 6.17
CA ARG A 279 -5.23 17.22 6.65
C ARG A 279 -4.99 16.29 7.83
N CYS A 280 -3.78 15.76 7.92
CA CYS A 280 -3.34 14.92 9.04
C CYS A 280 -3.58 15.63 10.38
N GLY A 281 -3.25 16.92 10.44
CA GLY A 281 -3.38 17.75 11.66
C GLY A 281 -4.81 18.01 12.14
N ASP A 282 -5.83 17.69 11.34
CA ASP A 282 -7.22 17.83 11.77
C ASP A 282 -7.55 16.77 12.85
N CYS A 283 -6.93 15.57 12.78
CA CYS A 283 -7.09 14.45 13.73
C CYS A 283 -5.83 14.17 14.58
N HIS A 284 -4.64 14.29 13.98
CA HIS A 284 -3.36 14.05 14.65
C HIS A 284 -2.75 15.36 15.11
N THR A 285 -3.02 15.75 16.36
CA THR A 285 -2.42 16.92 17.00
C THR A 285 -1.22 16.54 17.86
N GLU A 286 -0.50 17.53 18.40
CA GLU A 286 0.62 17.32 19.30
C GLU A 286 0.25 16.43 20.51
N THR A 287 -0.92 16.66 21.09
CA THR A 287 -1.44 15.89 22.23
C THR A 287 -2.31 14.69 21.83
N GLY A 288 -2.63 14.55 20.53
CA GLY A 288 -3.63 13.60 20.05
C GLY A 288 -5.07 14.05 20.33
N LYS A 289 -6.00 13.62 19.46
CA LYS A 289 -7.45 13.82 19.62
C LYS A 289 -8.20 12.50 19.48
N LYS A 290 -9.42 12.46 20.00
CA LYS A 290 -10.30 11.28 19.93
C LYS A 290 -10.52 10.81 18.50
N GLU A 291 -10.71 11.74 17.56
CA GLU A 291 -10.93 11.46 16.13
C GLU A 291 -9.74 10.75 15.48
N GLY A 292 -8.52 11.04 15.95
CA GLY A 292 -7.29 10.37 15.53
C GLY A 292 -6.91 9.16 16.38
N GLY A 293 -7.80 8.66 17.24
CA GLY A 293 -7.51 7.57 18.17
C GLY A 293 -6.43 7.93 19.19
N TYR A 294 -6.26 9.22 19.50
CA TYR A 294 -5.19 9.77 20.33
C TYR A 294 -3.76 9.57 19.77
N VAL A 295 -3.62 9.19 18.50
CA VAL A 295 -2.33 9.14 17.82
C VAL A 295 -1.83 10.58 17.62
N ARG A 296 -0.65 10.88 18.18
CA ARG A 296 -0.02 12.19 18.11
C ARG A 296 0.53 12.48 16.71
N LEU A 297 0.70 13.76 16.38
CA LEU A 297 1.29 14.19 15.10
C LEU A 297 2.70 13.63 14.88
N GLU A 298 3.52 13.56 15.93
CA GLU A 298 4.85 12.98 15.85
C GLU A 298 4.79 11.50 15.46
N GLN A 299 3.89 10.73 16.07
CA GLN A 299 3.72 9.30 15.79
C GLN A 299 3.21 9.08 14.36
N SER A 300 2.20 9.84 13.92
CA SER A 300 1.66 9.68 12.56
C SER A 300 2.65 10.02 11.45
N MET A 301 3.71 10.78 11.75
CA MET A 301 4.75 11.16 10.78
C MET A 301 6.03 10.31 10.87
N HIS A 302 6.36 9.75 12.04
CA HIS A 302 7.66 9.12 12.30
C HIS A 302 7.60 7.65 12.73
N ASP A 303 6.42 7.07 12.93
CA ASP A 303 6.33 5.66 13.31
C ASP A 303 6.86 4.76 12.18
N LYS A 304 7.97 4.07 12.44
CA LYS A 304 8.70 3.26 11.47
C LYS A 304 7.97 1.99 11.08
N ASP A 305 7.02 1.55 11.90
CA ASP A 305 6.27 0.32 11.68
C ASP A 305 4.96 0.58 10.90
N LEU A 306 4.65 1.86 10.64
CA LEU A 306 3.47 2.28 9.91
C LEU A 306 3.84 2.87 8.55
N GLU A 307 3.49 2.17 7.47
CA GLU A 307 3.65 2.64 6.08
C GLU A 307 2.94 3.97 5.76
N LYS A 308 2.01 4.41 6.62
CA LYS A 308 1.30 5.69 6.46
C LYS A 308 2.12 6.88 6.97
N SER A 309 3.18 6.63 7.72
CA SER A 309 4.10 7.65 8.20
C SER A 309 5.20 7.92 7.17
N CYS A 310 5.84 9.08 7.26
CA CYS A 310 6.97 9.42 6.40
C CYS A 310 8.13 8.43 6.61
N ALA A 311 8.49 8.19 7.87
CA ALA A 311 9.61 7.32 8.22
C ALA A 311 9.34 5.85 7.87
N GLY A 312 8.13 5.36 8.16
CA GLY A 312 7.74 3.97 7.89
C GLY A 312 7.63 3.66 6.40
N CYS A 313 7.00 4.54 5.62
CA CYS A 313 6.96 4.38 4.16
C CYS A 313 8.37 4.35 3.57
N HIS A 314 9.23 5.31 3.96
CA HIS A 314 10.61 5.35 3.46
C HIS A 314 11.43 4.13 3.89
N ARG A 315 11.20 3.58 5.09
CA ARG A 315 11.83 2.33 5.54
C ARG A 315 11.43 1.17 4.64
N VAL A 316 10.15 1.00 4.32
CA VAL A 316 9.70 -0.05 3.38
C VAL A 316 10.33 0.14 2.00
N GLN A 317 10.48 1.38 1.51
CA GLN A 317 11.18 1.62 0.24
C GLN A 317 12.67 1.24 0.27
N GLN A 318 13.31 1.24 1.44
CA GLN A 318 14.72 0.80 1.60
C GLN A 318 14.88 -0.73 1.50
N GLU A 319 13.81 -1.50 1.61
CA GLU A 319 13.82 -2.96 1.44
C GLU A 319 13.90 -3.38 -0.04
N ALA A 320 13.75 -2.44 -0.98
CA ALA A 320 13.94 -2.70 -2.41
C ALA A 320 15.37 -3.18 -2.70
N SER A 321 15.54 -4.09 -3.66
CA SER A 321 16.84 -4.71 -3.96
C SER A 321 17.96 -3.74 -4.34
N ASN A 322 17.62 -2.55 -4.86
CA ASN A 322 18.62 -1.51 -5.16
C ASN A 322 19.11 -0.74 -3.91
N CYS A 323 18.45 -0.91 -2.76
CA CYS A 323 18.69 -0.20 -1.50
C CYS A 323 19.12 -1.16 -0.38
N ALA A 324 18.49 -2.34 -0.32
CA ALA A 324 18.56 -3.28 0.79
C ALA A 324 19.96 -3.82 1.06
N GLY A 325 20.84 -3.86 0.05
CA GLY A 325 22.23 -4.30 0.24
C GLY A 325 22.98 -3.48 1.30
N CYS A 326 22.72 -2.17 1.37
CA CYS A 326 23.27 -1.29 2.40
C CYS A 326 22.31 -1.17 3.59
N HIS A 327 21.01 -0.92 3.34
CA HIS A 327 20.06 -0.57 4.38
C HIS A 327 19.71 -1.71 5.35
N GLU A 328 19.92 -2.97 4.96
CA GLU A 328 19.82 -4.11 5.90
C GLU A 328 21.01 -4.16 6.87
N MET A 329 22.17 -3.68 6.43
CA MET A 329 23.46 -3.85 7.11
C MET A 329 23.83 -2.68 8.02
N ILE A 330 23.29 -1.49 7.72
CA ILE A 330 23.47 -0.31 8.56
C ILE A 330 22.50 -0.42 9.72
N ALA A 331 23.02 -0.40 10.94
CA ALA A 331 22.18 -0.36 12.13
C ALA A 331 21.26 0.86 12.08
N GLU A 332 20.00 0.68 12.48
CA GLU A 332 19.10 1.80 12.62
C GLU A 332 19.66 2.79 13.62
N LYS A 333 19.82 4.04 13.16
CA LYS A 333 20.18 5.14 14.05
C LYS A 333 19.07 5.35 15.07
N SER A 334 19.47 5.70 16.29
CA SER A 334 18.51 6.17 17.28
C SER A 334 17.83 7.45 16.79
N PHE A 335 16.63 7.76 17.30
CA PHE A 335 15.90 8.96 16.87
C PHE A 335 16.75 10.24 17.02
N ARG A 336 17.61 10.31 18.06
CA ARG A 336 18.51 11.44 18.34
C ARG A 336 19.61 11.63 17.30
N GLU A 337 19.94 10.60 16.54
CA GLU A 337 20.98 10.59 15.51
C GLU A 337 20.39 10.70 14.09
N THR A 338 19.07 10.91 14.00
CA THR A 338 18.37 11.10 12.74
C THR A 338 18.64 12.49 12.19
N ALA A 339 18.83 12.62 10.87
CA ALA A 339 18.97 13.90 10.20
C ALA A 339 17.61 14.61 10.10
N CYS A 340 17.15 15.19 11.22
CA CYS A 340 15.86 15.85 11.35
C CYS A 340 15.69 16.99 10.34
N ASP A 341 16.78 17.70 10.05
CA ASP A 341 16.89 18.83 9.14
C ASP A 341 16.59 18.49 7.67
N LYS A 342 16.68 17.21 7.29
CA LYS A 342 16.24 16.76 5.96
C LYS A 342 14.77 17.03 5.72
N CYS A 343 13.92 16.91 6.74
CA CYS A 343 12.51 17.26 6.63
C CYS A 343 12.22 18.61 7.29
N HIS A 344 12.72 18.83 8.50
CA HIS A 344 12.51 20.01 9.31
C HIS A 344 13.46 21.15 8.89
N SER A 345 13.21 21.73 7.71
CA SER A 345 14.10 22.74 7.11
C SER A 345 13.52 24.15 7.12
N VAL A 346 12.20 24.31 7.22
CA VAL A 346 11.56 25.63 7.10
C VAL A 346 11.48 26.30 8.46
N ASP A 347 12.36 27.28 8.67
CA ASP A 347 12.35 28.10 9.86
C ASP A 347 11.29 29.20 9.78
N LEU A 348 10.39 29.23 10.77
CA LEU A 348 9.31 30.21 10.89
C LEU A 348 9.49 31.13 12.11
N THR A 349 10.63 31.10 12.80
CA THR A 349 10.85 31.97 13.97
C THR A 349 10.98 33.45 13.61
N GLY A 350 11.13 33.77 12.33
CA GLY A 350 11.10 35.16 11.83
C GLY A 350 9.70 35.67 11.50
N GLU A 351 8.70 34.78 11.47
CA GLU A 351 7.33 35.15 11.10
C GLU A 351 6.62 35.91 12.22
N LYS A 352 5.87 36.94 11.83
CA LYS A 352 5.17 37.84 12.76
C LYS A 352 3.65 37.69 12.70
N VAL A 353 3.12 37.12 11.62
CA VAL A 353 1.69 37.01 11.37
C VAL A 353 1.25 35.55 11.49
N PHE A 354 0.41 35.29 12.48
CA PHE A 354 -0.21 33.99 12.72
C PHE A 354 -1.74 34.13 12.80
N PRO A 355 -2.54 33.19 12.25
CA PRO A 355 -2.09 32.02 11.50
C PRO A 355 -1.54 32.39 10.11
N ILE A 356 -0.51 31.67 9.66
CA ILE A 356 0.01 31.84 8.30
C ILE A 356 -1.05 31.36 7.30
N VAL A 357 -1.42 32.25 6.38
CA VAL A 357 -2.41 31.97 5.32
C VAL A 357 -1.91 30.91 4.33
N LYS A 358 -2.84 30.29 3.62
CA LYS A 358 -2.56 29.13 2.75
C LYS A 358 -1.55 29.46 1.65
N GLU A 359 -1.71 30.61 1.01
CA GLU A 359 -0.90 31.07 -0.11
C GLU A 359 0.57 31.26 0.32
N THR A 360 0.80 31.88 1.47
CA THR A 360 2.14 32.05 2.05
C THR A 360 2.77 30.70 2.40
N LYS A 361 2.00 29.76 2.95
CA LYS A 361 2.49 28.39 3.22
C LYS A 361 2.95 27.68 1.95
N GLU A 362 2.20 27.80 0.87
CA GLU A 362 2.56 27.20 -0.42
C GLU A 362 3.85 27.81 -0.99
N ILE A 363 4.01 29.14 -0.90
CA ILE A 363 5.24 29.83 -1.32
C ILE A 363 6.45 29.36 -0.52
N LEU A 364 6.36 29.36 0.81
CA LEU A 364 7.44 28.95 1.70
C LEU A 364 7.86 27.49 1.45
N ALA A 365 6.87 26.58 1.32
CA ALA A 365 7.15 25.18 1.00
C ALA A 365 7.84 25.04 -0.36
N ARG A 366 7.38 25.76 -1.38
CA ARG A 366 7.97 25.71 -2.73
C ARG A 366 9.41 26.21 -2.74
N GLN A 367 9.69 27.33 -2.07
CA GLN A 367 11.05 27.89 -1.97
C GLN A 367 12.00 26.92 -1.27
N ALA A 368 11.57 26.32 -0.15
CA ALA A 368 12.36 25.34 0.57
C ALA A 368 12.64 24.07 -0.27
N LEU A 369 11.67 23.60 -1.05
CA LEU A 369 11.85 22.45 -1.94
C LEU A 369 12.80 22.75 -3.11
N ILE A 370 12.82 23.98 -3.64
CA ILE A 370 13.78 24.38 -4.68
C ILE A 370 15.20 24.45 -4.09
N ALA A 371 15.36 25.03 -2.90
CA ALA A 371 16.65 25.18 -2.24
C ALA A 371 17.34 23.84 -1.93
N THR A 372 16.59 22.74 -1.84
CA THR A 372 17.10 21.40 -1.52
C THR A 372 17.47 20.54 -2.73
N GLN A 373 17.24 21.01 -3.96
CA GLN A 373 17.55 20.28 -5.21
C GLN A 373 19.04 20.34 -5.64
N VAL A 374 19.96 20.25 -4.68
CA VAL A 374 21.40 20.26 -5.00
C VAL A 374 21.87 18.83 -5.27
N SER A 375 22.23 18.53 -6.51
CA SER A 375 22.91 17.29 -6.88
C SER A 375 24.39 17.41 -6.50
N LEU A 376 24.89 16.50 -5.67
CA LEU A 376 26.31 16.45 -5.35
C LEU A 376 27.07 15.63 -6.39
N PRO A 377 28.24 16.10 -6.85
CA PRO A 377 29.05 15.35 -7.80
C PRO A 377 29.60 14.07 -7.14
N PRO A 378 29.76 12.99 -7.92
CA PRO A 378 30.32 11.74 -7.42
C PRO A 378 31.76 11.93 -6.94
N VAL A 379 32.19 11.09 -6.00
CA VAL A 379 33.57 11.11 -5.49
C VAL A 379 34.54 10.79 -6.63
N PRO A 380 35.62 11.56 -6.86
CA PRO A 380 36.58 11.30 -7.94
C PRO A 380 37.23 9.91 -7.89
N ASP A 381 37.41 9.27 -9.05
CA ASP A 381 38.03 7.93 -9.17
C ASP A 381 39.40 7.81 -8.49
N LYS A 382 40.20 8.87 -8.51
CA LYS A 382 41.53 8.90 -7.88
C LYS A 382 41.49 8.72 -6.35
N LEU A 383 40.35 8.99 -5.73
CA LEU A 383 40.14 8.84 -4.28
C LEU A 383 39.54 7.48 -3.92
N ILE A 384 39.21 6.65 -4.92
CA ILE A 384 38.58 5.34 -4.73
C ILE A 384 39.52 4.27 -5.29
N PRO A 385 40.05 3.35 -4.48
CA PRO A 385 40.88 2.25 -4.98
C PRO A 385 40.16 1.42 -6.03
N GLN A 386 40.86 1.05 -7.12
CA GLN A 386 40.29 0.22 -8.18
C GLN A 386 39.96 -1.19 -7.66
N GLU A 387 40.94 -1.82 -7.03
CA GLU A 387 40.86 -3.14 -6.40
C GLU A 387 41.47 -3.05 -5.00
N VAL A 388 40.91 -3.81 -4.05
CA VAL A 388 41.45 -3.97 -2.70
C VAL A 388 41.72 -5.45 -2.49
N THR A 389 42.94 -5.81 -2.06
CA THR A 389 43.26 -7.18 -1.65
C THR A 389 43.01 -7.34 -0.15
N ILE A 390 42.19 -8.33 0.22
CA ILE A 390 41.84 -8.65 1.61
C ILE A 390 42.55 -9.95 2.00
N ASP A 391 43.70 -9.83 2.68
CA ASP A 391 44.59 -10.96 3.03
C ASP A 391 44.94 -11.06 4.53
N VAL A 392 44.41 -10.15 5.36
CA VAL A 392 44.68 -10.07 6.81
C VAL A 392 44.29 -11.35 7.61
N ILE A 393 43.40 -12.16 7.04
CA ILE A 393 42.94 -13.46 7.58
C ILE A 393 43.21 -14.62 6.62
N LYS A 394 44.17 -14.45 5.70
CA LYS A 394 44.61 -15.50 4.76
C LYS A 394 45.08 -16.74 5.54
N ASP A 395 44.44 -17.87 5.28
CA ASP A 395 44.77 -19.18 5.88
C ASP A 395 44.54 -20.30 4.86
N LYS A 396 43.33 -20.88 4.80
CA LYS A 396 42.93 -21.94 3.84
C LYS A 396 42.72 -21.44 2.40
N TYR A 397 42.52 -20.14 2.26
CA TYR A 397 42.29 -19.47 0.98
C TYR A 397 43.28 -18.32 0.80
N GLU A 398 43.58 -17.99 -0.46
CA GLU A 398 44.32 -16.81 -0.85
C GLU A 398 43.56 -15.52 -0.50
N GLY A 399 44.23 -14.37 -0.52
CA GLY A 399 43.59 -13.08 -0.27
C GLY A 399 42.51 -12.79 -1.31
N ALA A 400 41.34 -12.31 -0.86
CA ALA A 400 40.23 -11.99 -1.76
C ALA A 400 40.55 -10.73 -2.56
N LYS A 401 40.35 -10.78 -3.88
CA LYS A 401 40.49 -9.61 -4.77
C LYS A 401 39.15 -8.92 -4.91
N PHE A 402 38.97 -7.80 -4.23
CA PHE A 402 37.71 -7.07 -4.19
C PHE A 402 37.69 -5.93 -5.22
N PRO A 403 36.82 -5.97 -6.25
CA PRO A 403 36.74 -4.94 -7.29
C PRO A 403 36.01 -3.68 -6.77
N HIS A 404 36.66 -2.98 -5.84
CA HIS A 404 36.11 -1.92 -4.99
C HIS A 404 35.43 -0.79 -5.78
N ARG A 405 36.15 -0.13 -6.70
CA ARG A 405 35.59 1.00 -7.46
C ARG A 405 34.41 0.57 -8.34
N MET A 406 34.51 -0.60 -8.97
CA MET A 406 33.48 -1.10 -9.88
C MET A 406 32.14 -1.31 -9.15
N ILE A 407 32.19 -1.88 -7.95
CA ILE A 407 31.00 -2.09 -7.11
C ILE A 407 30.36 -0.76 -6.72
N LEU A 408 31.16 0.22 -6.26
CA LEU A 408 30.64 1.55 -5.92
C LEU A 408 29.93 2.21 -7.11
N ARG A 409 30.54 2.19 -8.30
CA ARG A 409 29.91 2.76 -9.51
C ARG A 409 28.60 2.06 -9.90
N LYS A 410 28.51 0.74 -9.69
CA LYS A 410 27.27 0.00 -9.92
C LYS A 410 26.19 0.35 -8.89
N LEU A 411 26.56 0.62 -7.65
CA LEU A 411 25.62 1.07 -6.62
C LEU A 411 25.09 2.47 -6.94
N GLU A 412 25.95 3.41 -7.33
CA GLU A 412 25.55 4.75 -7.78
C GLU A 412 24.59 4.70 -8.97
N ASP A 413 24.90 3.89 -9.99
CA ASP A 413 24.07 3.73 -11.18
C ASP A 413 22.67 3.16 -10.85
N ARG A 414 22.57 2.25 -9.88
CA ARG A 414 21.29 1.66 -9.45
C ARG A 414 20.37 2.63 -8.72
N ILE A 415 20.91 3.69 -8.12
CA ILE A 415 20.13 4.67 -7.34
C ILE A 415 19.98 6.03 -8.02
N LYS A 416 20.62 6.26 -9.17
CA LYS A 416 20.70 7.58 -9.83
C LYS A 416 19.34 8.23 -10.10
N ASP A 417 18.32 7.43 -10.38
CA ASP A 417 16.96 7.89 -10.69
C ASP A 417 16.07 7.99 -9.43
N SER A 418 16.57 7.56 -8.27
CA SER A 418 15.84 7.64 -7.01
C SER A 418 15.94 9.04 -6.42
N ARG A 419 14.85 9.81 -6.53
CA ARG A 419 14.73 11.12 -5.86
C ARG A 419 14.89 11.03 -4.35
N MET A 420 14.40 9.94 -3.75
CA MET A 420 14.52 9.71 -2.31
C MET A 420 16.00 9.51 -1.91
N ALA A 421 16.73 8.66 -2.64
CA ALA A 421 18.15 8.46 -2.38
C ALA A 421 18.95 9.76 -2.59
N GLY A 422 18.70 10.48 -3.69
CA GLY A 422 19.35 11.76 -3.96
C GLY A 422 19.10 12.82 -2.89
N PHE A 423 17.92 12.81 -2.26
CA PHE A 423 17.57 13.75 -1.20
C PHE A 423 18.20 13.38 0.16
N PHE A 424 18.10 12.12 0.56
CA PHE A 424 18.56 11.66 1.88
C PHE A 424 20.08 11.42 1.94
N HIS A 425 20.71 10.98 0.85
CA HIS A 425 22.17 10.77 0.77
C HIS A 425 22.95 12.08 0.49
N GLY A 426 22.53 13.20 1.05
CA GLY A 426 23.02 14.55 0.73
C GLY A 426 24.47 14.88 1.11
N ASP A 427 25.36 13.90 1.15
CA ASP A 427 26.83 14.01 1.13
C ASP A 427 27.35 12.91 0.19
N ASN A 428 28.30 13.22 -0.70
CA ASN A 428 28.83 12.26 -1.67
C ASN A 428 29.61 11.09 -1.04
N LEU A 429 29.96 11.17 0.25
CA LEU A 429 30.55 10.11 1.05
C LEU A 429 29.51 9.28 1.83
N THR A 430 28.22 9.63 1.79
CA THR A 430 27.16 8.88 2.51
C THR A 430 27.11 7.42 2.06
N LEU A 431 27.26 7.16 0.75
CA LEU A 431 27.26 5.81 0.22
C LEU A 431 28.42 4.97 0.75
N CYS A 432 29.59 5.58 1.00
CA CYS A 432 30.74 4.89 1.57
C CYS A 432 30.41 4.31 2.94
N ALA A 433 29.59 5.02 3.75
CA ALA A 433 29.16 4.57 5.07
C ALA A 433 28.25 3.33 5.04
N GLY A 434 27.73 2.94 3.87
CA GLY A 434 26.98 1.69 3.73
C GLY A 434 27.84 0.43 3.93
N CYS A 435 29.14 0.53 3.65
CA CYS A 435 30.11 -0.53 3.99
C CYS A 435 31.03 -0.08 5.14
N HIS A 436 31.53 1.15 5.07
CA HIS A 436 32.39 1.78 6.07
C HIS A 436 31.57 2.44 7.19
N HIS A 437 30.71 1.64 7.82
CA HIS A 437 29.82 2.07 8.88
C HIS A 437 30.54 2.33 10.22
N ASN A 438 29.85 3.03 11.14
CA ASN A 438 30.34 3.34 12.50
C ASN A 438 31.65 4.15 12.55
N SER A 439 31.98 4.87 11.47
CA SER A 439 33.04 5.88 11.41
C SER A 439 32.54 7.14 10.70
N PRO A 440 33.12 8.32 10.97
CA PRO A 440 32.83 9.52 10.19
C PRO A 440 33.06 9.28 8.69
N ALA A 441 32.21 9.89 7.85
CA ALA A 441 32.33 9.79 6.40
C ALA A 441 33.69 10.35 5.92
N SER A 442 34.44 9.57 5.17
CA SER A 442 35.81 9.90 4.75
C SER A 442 36.18 9.17 3.45
N THR A 443 37.09 9.76 2.68
CA THR A 443 37.75 9.10 1.53
C THR A 443 38.83 8.12 1.97
N GLN A 444 39.19 8.12 3.26
CA GLN A 444 40.14 7.20 3.88
C GLN A 444 39.50 6.56 5.12
N PRO A 445 38.51 5.66 4.93
CA PRO A 445 37.86 4.99 6.05
C PRO A 445 38.81 4.01 6.75
N PRO A 446 38.57 3.70 8.04
CA PRO A 446 39.37 2.72 8.76
C PRO A 446 39.21 1.30 8.18
N LYS A 447 40.23 0.46 8.39
CA LYS A 447 40.16 -0.97 8.04
C LYS A 447 39.15 -1.68 8.95
N CYS A 448 38.41 -2.67 8.42
CA CYS A 448 37.51 -3.50 9.23
C CYS A 448 38.18 -4.08 10.49
N ALA A 449 39.45 -4.49 10.35
CA ALA A 449 40.26 -5.05 11.42
C ALA A 449 40.56 -4.10 12.59
N SER A 450 40.33 -2.78 12.45
CA SER A 450 40.48 -1.84 13.58
C SER A 450 39.41 -2.07 14.67
N CYS A 451 38.26 -2.62 14.28
CA CYS A 451 37.12 -2.86 15.16
C CYS A 451 36.75 -4.35 15.24
N HIS A 452 36.97 -5.13 14.18
CA HIS A 452 36.68 -6.55 14.14
C HIS A 452 37.96 -7.37 14.33
N GLY A 453 38.11 -7.99 15.49
CA GLY A 453 39.29 -8.79 15.85
C GLY A 453 39.30 -10.21 15.25
N LYS A 454 40.48 -10.86 15.29
CA LYS A 454 40.63 -12.29 14.94
C LYS A 454 39.97 -13.23 15.96
N THR A 455 39.85 -12.81 17.22
CA THR A 455 39.18 -13.55 18.30
C THR A 455 37.88 -12.85 18.70
N ILE A 456 36.78 -13.59 18.86
CA ILE A 456 35.46 -13.09 19.31
C ILE A 456 35.49 -12.57 20.77
N LYS A 457 36.60 -12.76 21.49
CA LYS A 457 36.69 -12.63 22.96
C LYS A 457 36.74 -11.21 23.56
N ALA A 458 36.79 -10.12 22.79
CA ALA A 458 37.14 -8.82 23.38
C ALA A 458 35.98 -7.90 23.82
N ALA A 459 34.74 -8.14 23.38
CA ALA A 459 33.59 -7.40 23.93
C ALA A 459 32.31 -8.21 23.70
N ASN A 460 31.53 -8.47 24.76
CA ASN A 460 30.15 -8.97 24.67
C ASN A 460 29.21 -7.87 24.10
N ASP A 461 29.56 -7.27 22.97
CA ASP A 461 28.83 -6.14 22.37
C ASP A 461 28.15 -6.50 21.04
N GLY A 462 28.15 -7.80 20.69
CA GLY A 462 27.44 -8.32 19.52
C GLY A 462 28.18 -8.18 18.19
N ARG A 463 29.40 -7.60 18.16
CA ARG A 463 30.17 -7.49 16.91
C ARG A 463 30.73 -8.85 16.45
N PRO A 464 30.60 -9.22 15.16
CA PRO A 464 31.22 -10.44 14.64
C PRO A 464 32.74 -10.32 14.61
N GLY A 465 33.44 -11.45 14.71
CA GLY A 465 34.87 -11.51 14.38
C GLY A 465 35.14 -11.16 12.90
N LEU A 466 36.39 -10.86 12.56
CA LEU A 466 36.76 -10.31 11.24
C LEU A 466 36.30 -11.15 10.04
N MET A 467 36.40 -12.48 10.12
CA MET A 467 35.88 -13.37 9.07
C MET A 467 34.35 -13.27 8.93
N GLY A 468 33.64 -13.24 10.07
CA GLY A 468 32.19 -13.07 10.10
C GLY A 468 31.76 -11.71 9.55
N ALA A 469 32.50 -10.64 9.87
CA ALA A 469 32.23 -9.30 9.36
C ALA A 469 32.27 -9.26 7.82
N TYR A 470 33.31 -9.84 7.20
CA TYR A 470 33.40 -9.94 5.74
C TYR A 470 32.29 -10.82 5.15
N HIS A 471 32.10 -12.04 5.65
CA HIS A 471 31.09 -12.94 5.08
C HIS A 471 29.67 -12.39 5.20
N VAL A 472 29.29 -11.86 6.37
CA VAL A 472 27.96 -11.29 6.57
C VAL A 472 27.77 -10.07 5.67
N GLN A 473 28.73 -9.14 5.61
CA GLN A 473 28.57 -7.94 4.79
C GLN A 473 28.52 -8.25 3.28
N CYS A 474 29.43 -9.11 2.77
CA CYS A 474 29.46 -9.44 1.35
C CYS A 474 28.25 -10.29 0.92
N ILE A 475 27.97 -11.37 1.65
CA ILE A 475 26.94 -12.34 1.25
C ILE A 475 25.54 -11.75 1.41
N THR A 476 25.26 -11.06 2.53
CA THR A 476 23.94 -10.44 2.75
C THR A 476 23.67 -9.37 1.69
N CYS A 477 24.67 -8.56 1.33
CA CYS A 477 24.52 -7.59 0.25
C CYS A 477 24.13 -8.28 -1.07
N HIS A 478 24.84 -9.36 -1.46
CA HIS A 478 24.50 -10.10 -2.68
C HIS A 478 23.08 -10.68 -2.63
N GLN A 479 22.70 -11.29 -1.51
CA GLN A 479 21.37 -11.87 -1.33
C GLN A 479 20.26 -10.82 -1.40
N LYS A 480 20.39 -9.72 -0.64
CA LYS A 480 19.39 -8.64 -0.59
C LYS A 480 19.29 -7.87 -1.90
N MET A 481 20.36 -7.81 -2.67
CA MET A 481 20.38 -7.18 -3.99
C MET A 481 20.03 -8.13 -5.15
N ASN A 482 19.74 -9.41 -4.86
CA ASN A 482 19.51 -10.46 -5.86
C ASN A 482 20.67 -10.58 -6.87
N ILE A 483 21.92 -10.51 -6.38
CA ILE A 483 23.13 -10.73 -7.18
C ILE A 483 23.40 -12.23 -7.24
N GLU A 484 23.27 -12.81 -8.44
CA GLU A 484 23.43 -14.26 -8.65
C GLU A 484 24.89 -14.74 -8.54
N LYS A 485 25.85 -13.88 -8.91
CA LYS A 485 27.27 -14.22 -8.93
C LYS A 485 28.12 -13.15 -8.24
N PRO A 486 29.06 -13.54 -7.37
CA PRO A 486 29.28 -14.90 -6.87
C PRO A 486 28.15 -15.38 -5.95
N ALA A 487 27.78 -16.65 -6.09
CA ALA A 487 26.82 -17.29 -5.19
C ALA A 487 27.46 -17.50 -3.82
N ALA A 488 26.66 -17.45 -2.74
CA ALA A 488 27.16 -17.64 -1.37
C ALA A 488 27.88 -18.99 -1.16
N THR A 489 27.53 -20.00 -1.97
CA THR A 489 28.11 -21.34 -1.95
C THR A 489 29.36 -21.49 -2.82
N ASP A 490 29.66 -20.52 -3.70
CA ASP A 490 30.86 -20.53 -4.54
C ASP A 490 32.02 -19.83 -3.82
N CYS A 491 32.65 -20.54 -2.88
CA CYS A 491 33.76 -20.02 -2.09
C CYS A 491 34.94 -19.53 -2.95
N THR A 492 35.23 -20.22 -4.06
CA THR A 492 36.43 -20.00 -4.87
C THR A 492 36.37 -18.75 -5.75
N SER A 493 35.17 -18.27 -6.05
CA SER A 493 34.96 -17.06 -6.83
C SER A 493 35.41 -15.78 -6.13
N CYS A 494 35.30 -15.71 -4.80
CA CYS A 494 35.77 -14.58 -3.99
C CYS A 494 37.23 -14.74 -3.59
N HIS A 495 37.64 -15.96 -3.21
CA HIS A 495 38.98 -16.27 -2.73
C HIS A 495 39.43 -17.66 -3.17
N LYS A 496 40.56 -17.75 -3.88
CA LYS A 496 41.06 -19.03 -4.42
C LYS A 496 41.56 -19.93 -3.30
N LYS A 497 41.32 -21.24 -3.40
CA LYS A 497 41.89 -22.21 -2.45
C LYS A 497 43.42 -22.17 -2.53
N ARG A 498 44.10 -22.19 -1.39
CA ARG A 498 45.56 -22.34 -1.40
C ARG A 498 45.89 -23.78 -1.76
N ILE A 499 46.83 -23.94 -2.70
CA ILE A 499 47.37 -25.23 -3.13
C ILE A 499 48.54 -25.57 -2.22
#